data_AF-I7AX94-F1
#
_entry.id   AF-I7AX94-F1
#
_cell.length_a   1.000
_cell.length_b   1.000
_cell.length_c   1.000
_cell.angle_alpha   90.00
_cell.angle_beta   90.00
_cell.angle_gamma   90.00
#
_symmetry.space_group_name_H-M   'P 1'
#
loop_
_entity.id
_entity.type
_entity.pdbx_description
1 polymer ?
#
loop_
_entity_poly.entity_id
_entity_poly.type
_entity_poly.pdbx_seq_one_letter_code
_entity_poly.pdbx_strand_id
1 'polypeptide(L)'
;MLRFLDLIAFSEGTSTVKGGDDGYSVLYGGGLFQGYADQPRCRVTFLIGKPVTSTAAGRYRLLESYARGYAILNQFSPLRYSPRRR
;
A
#
# COMPACT_ATOMS: atom_id res chain seq x y z
N MET A 1 16.27 9.54 -4.40
CA MET A 1 14.81 9.26 -4.46
C MET A 1 14.30 8.25 -3.43
N LEU A 2 14.94 7.08 -3.20
CA LEU A 2 14.39 6.07 -2.27
C LEU A 2 14.04 6.59 -0.86
N ARG A 3 14.89 7.46 -0.30
CA ARG A 3 14.70 8.02 1.06
C ARG A 3 13.46 8.92 1.20
N PHE A 4 12.97 9.51 0.10
CA PHE A 4 11.74 10.32 0.13
C PHE A 4 10.49 9.44 0.24
N LEU A 5 10.48 8.30 -0.45
CA LEU A 5 9.39 7.33 -0.38
C LEU A 5 9.34 6.62 0.98
N ASP A 6 10.50 6.43 1.61
CA ASP A 6 10.60 5.92 2.98
C ASP A 6 9.97 6.89 3.99
N LEU A 7 10.16 8.20 3.81
CA LEU A 7 9.52 9.22 4.63
C LEU A 7 7.99 9.19 4.50
N ILE A 8 7.47 9.09 3.26
CA ILE A 8 6.02 8.98 3.03
C ILE A 8 5.48 7.71 3.70
N ALA A 9 6.16 6.57 3.55
CA ALA A 9 5.74 5.31 4.17
C ALA A 9 5.71 5.38 5.71
N PHE A 10 6.67 6.08 6.31
CA PHE A 10 6.70 6.34 7.75
C PHE A 10 5.57 7.25 8.21
N SER A 11 5.33 8.37 7.51
CA SER A 11 4.22 9.29 7.79
C SER A 11 2.85 8.62 7.64
N GLU A 12 2.70 7.74 6.65
CA GLU A 12 1.51 6.92 6.46
C GLU A 12 1.43 5.73 7.44
N GLY A 13 2.44 5.52 8.29
CA GLY A 13 2.43 4.46 9.31
C GLY A 13 2.31 3.04 8.75
N THR A 14 2.65 2.82 7.49
CA THR A 14 2.59 1.50 6.84
C THR A 14 3.88 0.72 7.03
N SER A 15 5.03 1.40 7.08
CA SER A 15 6.35 0.78 7.30
C SER A 15 6.56 0.27 8.73
N THR A 16 5.69 0.64 9.68
CA THR A 16 5.76 0.24 11.09
C THR A 16 4.88 -0.96 11.42
N VAL A 17 4.06 -1.45 10.47
CA VAL A 17 3.19 -2.61 10.66
C VAL A 17 4.01 -3.90 10.62
N LYS A 18 4.10 -4.60 11.75
CA LYS A 18 4.82 -5.87 11.87
C LYS A 18 4.13 -6.97 11.05
N GLY A 19 4.92 -7.75 10.30
CA GLY A 19 4.44 -8.88 9.50
C GLY A 19 4.02 -8.55 8.07
N GLY A 20 4.06 -7.27 7.67
CA GLY A 20 3.87 -6.84 6.28
C GLY A 20 5.17 -6.84 5.47
N ASP A 21 5.04 -6.78 4.15
CA ASP A 21 6.14 -6.66 3.20
C ASP A 21 6.62 -5.19 3.14
N ASP A 22 7.26 -4.72 4.22
CA ASP A 22 7.78 -3.34 4.36
C ASP A 22 6.72 -2.26 4.03
N GLY A 23 5.50 -2.48 4.52
CA GLY A 23 4.34 -1.62 4.29
C GLY A 23 3.58 -1.84 2.97
N TYR A 24 4.10 -2.61 2.01
CA TYR A 24 3.44 -2.81 0.72
C TYR A 24 2.18 -3.68 0.76
N SER A 25 2.06 -4.59 1.73
CA SER A 25 0.88 -5.44 1.92
C SER A 25 -0.11 -4.93 2.96
N VAL A 26 -0.02 -3.65 3.35
CA VAL A 26 -0.85 -3.07 4.42
C VAL A 26 -2.15 -2.50 3.87
N LEU A 27 -3.28 -2.85 4.47
CA LEU A 27 -4.59 -2.25 4.26
C LEU A 27 -4.79 -1.06 5.21
N TYR A 28 -5.68 -0.15 4.82
CA TYR A 28 -6.23 0.84 5.74
C TYR A 28 -6.77 0.15 7.01
N GLY A 29 -6.41 0.66 8.19
CA GLY A 29 -6.76 0.02 9.47
C GLY A 29 -5.77 -1.05 9.97
N GLY A 30 -4.68 -1.32 9.26
CA GLY A 30 -3.58 -2.18 9.74
C GLY A 30 -3.70 -3.66 9.40
N GLY A 31 -4.75 -4.06 8.67
CA GLY A 31 -4.85 -5.41 8.11
C GLY A 31 -3.77 -5.69 7.06
N LEU A 32 -3.53 -6.97 6.75
CA LEU A 32 -2.64 -7.39 5.68
C LEU A 32 -3.44 -8.05 4.55
N PHE A 33 -3.00 -7.85 3.31
CA PHE A 33 -3.53 -8.57 2.14
C PHE A 33 -2.47 -9.44 1.48
N GLN A 34 -2.91 -10.45 0.71
CA GLN A 34 -2.02 -11.36 -0.02
C GLN A 34 -2.18 -11.17 -1.52
N GLY A 35 -1.05 -11.12 -2.24
CA GLY A 35 -1.00 -10.97 -3.69
C GLY A 35 -0.96 -9.51 -4.15
N TYR A 36 -0.24 -9.25 -5.24
CA TYR A 36 -0.03 -7.92 -5.84
C TYR A 36 -0.48 -7.84 -7.30
N ALA A 37 -1.17 -8.88 -7.79
CA ALA A 37 -1.66 -8.89 -9.17
C ALA A 37 -2.62 -7.71 -9.42
N ASP A 38 -3.46 -7.41 -8.43
CA ASP A 38 -4.41 -6.31 -8.46
C ASP A 38 -4.43 -5.58 -7.11
N GLN A 39 -4.90 -4.33 -7.13
CA GLN A 39 -5.21 -3.60 -5.91
C GLN A 39 -6.36 -4.33 -5.20
N PRO A 40 -6.30 -4.55 -3.87
CA PRO A 40 -7.24 -5.44 -3.17
C PRO A 40 -8.70 -5.00 -3.16
N ARG A 41 -9.02 -3.73 -3.51
CA ARG A 41 -10.37 -3.13 -3.52
C ARG A 41 -11.18 -3.34 -2.23
N CYS A 42 -10.52 -3.68 -1.12
CA CYS A 42 -11.16 -3.89 0.16
C CYS A 42 -11.57 -2.55 0.78
N ARG A 43 -12.88 -2.39 1.03
CA ARG A 43 -13.40 -1.28 1.83
C ARG A 43 -13.21 -1.61 3.30
N VAL A 44 -12.34 -0.89 3.98
CA VAL A 44 -12.13 -1.02 5.42
C VAL A 44 -12.72 0.19 6.13
N THR A 45 -13.56 -0.06 7.12
CA THR A 45 -14.12 0.97 8.00
C THR A 45 -13.35 1.00 9.31
N PHE A 46 -12.82 2.17 9.65
CA PHE A 46 -12.11 2.42 10.90
C PHE A 46 -12.81 3.52 11.70
N LEU A 47 -12.80 3.41 13.04
CA LEU A 47 -13.46 4.36 13.94
C LEU A 47 -12.44 5.38 14.46
N ILE A 48 -12.55 6.64 14.01
CA ILE A 48 -11.74 7.76 14.51
C ILE A 48 -12.71 8.90 14.88
N GLY A 49 -13.35 8.77 16.05
CA GLY A 49 -14.45 9.64 16.48
C GLY A 49 -15.75 9.46 15.68
N LYS A 50 -15.66 9.09 14.40
CA LYS A 50 -16.76 8.67 13.51
C LYS A 50 -16.29 7.50 12.62
N PRO A 51 -17.21 6.68 12.09
CA PRO A 51 -16.87 5.62 11.14
C PRO A 51 -16.38 6.25 9.82
N VAL A 52 -15.14 5.96 9.46
CA VAL A 52 -14.52 6.39 8.19
C VAL A 52 -14.22 5.13 7.38
N THR A 53 -14.76 5.08 6.16
CA THR A 53 -14.55 3.94 5.24
C THR A 53 -13.57 4.35 4.15
N SER A 54 -12.52 3.56 3.93
CA SER A 54 -11.51 3.81 2.91
C SER A 54 -11.12 2.52 2.17
N THR A 55 -10.73 2.65 0.90
CA THR A 55 -10.16 1.56 0.07
C THR A 55 -8.65 1.64 -0.05
N ALA A 56 -8.02 2.50 0.76
CA ALA A 56 -6.58 2.72 0.71
C ALA A 56 -5.80 1.44 1.04
N ALA A 57 -4.85 1.09 0.17
CA ALA A 57 -4.00 -0.08 0.34
C ALA A 57 -2.56 0.18 -0.14
N GLY A 58 -1.63 -0.59 0.42
CA GLY A 58 -0.20 -0.55 0.12
C GLY A 58 0.57 0.54 0.86
N ARG A 59 1.88 0.58 0.61
CA ARG A 59 2.85 1.42 1.34
C ARG A 59 2.50 2.91 1.32
N TYR A 60 1.83 3.36 0.26
CA TYR A 60 1.45 4.75 0.05
C TYR A 60 -0.07 4.99 0.12
N ARG A 61 -0.84 4.04 0.67
CA ARG A 61 -2.30 4.17 0.89
C ARG A 61 -3.07 4.57 -0.38
N LEU A 62 -2.81 3.91 -1.50
CA LEU A 62 -3.46 4.22 -2.78
C LEU A 62 -4.94 3.82 -2.74
N LEU A 63 -5.84 4.75 -3.06
CA LEU A 63 -7.28 4.49 -3.18
C LEU A 63 -7.60 3.76 -4.49
N GLU A 64 -8.73 3.04 -4.50
CA GLU A 64 -9.19 2.31 -5.68
C GLU A 64 -9.40 3.18 -6.91
N SER A 65 -9.95 4.37 -6.75
CA SER A 65 -10.19 5.30 -7.87
C SER A 65 -8.89 5.66 -8.58
N TYR A 66 -7.82 5.92 -7.83
CA TYR A 66 -6.50 6.21 -8.39
C TYR A 66 -5.86 4.95 -8.97
N ALA A 67 -5.95 3.81 -8.26
CA ALA A 67 -5.45 2.53 -8.76
C ALA A 67 -6.04 2.19 -10.14
N ARG A 68 -7.35 2.42 -10.31
CA ARG A 68 -8.05 2.22 -11.58
C ARG A 68 -7.53 3.15 -12.68
N GLY A 69 -7.23 4.41 -12.36
CA GLY A 69 -6.61 5.34 -13.32
C GLY A 69 -5.22 4.90 -13.77
N TYR A 70 -4.47 4.22 -12.88
CA TYR A 70 -3.15 3.66 -13.16
C TYR A 70 -3.18 2.19 -13.59
N ALA A 71 -4.35 1.61 -13.88
CA ALA A 71 -4.48 0.18 -14.24
C ALA A 71 -3.77 -0.22 -15.54
N ILE A 72 -3.26 0.75 -16.30
CA ILE A 72 -2.32 0.54 -17.42
C ILE A 72 -1.03 -0.16 -16.91
N LEU A 73 -0.69 0.04 -15.64
CA LEU A 73 0.34 -0.70 -14.95
C LEU A 73 -0.25 -2.06 -14.54
N ASN A 74 -0.01 -3.08 -15.35
CA ASN A 74 -0.52 -4.47 -15.24
C ASN A 74 -0.27 -5.21 -13.90
N GLN A 75 0.26 -4.54 -12.87
CA GLN A 75 0.54 -5.13 -11.55
C GLN A 75 0.64 -4.04 -10.47
N PHE A 76 0.20 -4.37 -9.25
CA PHE A 76 0.33 -3.55 -8.05
C PHE A 76 1.63 -3.84 -7.27
N SER A 77 2.54 -4.62 -7.87
CA SER A 77 3.80 -5.06 -7.26
C SER A 77 4.78 -3.89 -7.06
N PRO A 78 5.52 -3.86 -5.95
CA PRO A 78 6.60 -2.88 -5.77
C PRO A 78 7.70 -3.08 -6.82
N LEU A 79 8.16 -1.97 -7.42
CA LEU A 79 9.34 -1.97 -8.26
C LEU A 79 10.59 -2.18 -7.39
N ARG A 80 11.02 -3.44 -7.28
CA ARG A 80 12.27 -3.78 -6.59
C ARG A 80 13.44 -3.62 -7.55
N TYR A 81 14.39 -2.78 -7.17
CA TYR A 81 15.68 -2.75 -7.84
C TYR A 81 16.42 -4.07 -7.56
N SER A 82 16.59 -4.91 -8.59
CA SER A 82 17.48 -6.06 -8.53
C SER A 82 18.83 -5.66 -9.11
N PRO A 83 19.91 -5.58 -8.30
CA PRO A 83 21.23 -5.37 -8.86
C PRO A 83 21.52 -6.59 -9.75
N ARG A 84 21.77 -6.38 -11.05
CA ARG A 84 22.30 -7.44 -11.91
C ARG A 84 23.53 -8.00 -11.22
N ARG A 85 23.47 -9.26 -10.79
CA ARG A 85 24.65 -9.99 -10.33
C ARG A 85 25.63 -9.99 -11.51
N ARG A 86 26.79 -9.37 -11.31
CA ARG A 86 27.94 -9.47 -12.21
C ARG A 86 28.52 -10.87 -12.13
#